data_AF-A0A353TYZ4-F1
#
_entry.id   AF-A0A353TYZ4-F1
#
_cell.length_a   1.000
_cell.length_b   1.000
_cell.length_c   1.000
_cell.angle_alpha   90.00
_cell.angle_beta   90.00
_cell.angle_gamma   90.00
#
_symmetry.space_group_name_H-M   'P 1'
#
loop_
_entity.id
_entity.type
_entity.pdbx_description
1 polymer ?
#
loop_
_entity_poly.entity_id
_entity_poly.type
_entity_poly.pdbx_seq_one_letter_code
_entity_poly.pdbx_strand_id
1 'polypeptide(L)'
;KNIYGNFVEHLGRCVYGGIYDPESPFADEDGFRTDVMEAAKGLNIPLMRYPGGNFVSNYHWKDGVGPERIPRLELAWDRLETNEIGTNEFMQWARKMNTEPFFAVNLGTGTILEAQQWVEYTNVKEGPYYAELRRKHGFEEPWNIKYWGLGNEMDGYWQMGHLNAEDYSKKAREAGKLMRLTSPDIKLIAAGSSNYRPDANPDLWNRTILEELKDYIDYIALHIYVGNPQDNYYNFVATPLVVEERTKIVEGMIN
;
A
#
# COMPACT_ATOMS: atom_id res chain seq x y z
N LYS A 1 -14.01 -10.83 6.97
CA LYS A 1 -13.85 -9.43 7.44
C LYS A 1 -13.05 -8.61 6.41
N ASN A 2 -11.76 -8.89 6.18
CA ASN A 2 -10.86 -8.02 5.40
C ASN A 2 -11.21 -7.81 3.91
N ILE A 3 -12.11 -8.60 3.33
CA ILE A 3 -12.64 -8.38 1.97
C ILE A 3 -13.41 -7.04 1.81
N TYR A 4 -13.83 -6.42 2.92
CA TYR A 4 -14.47 -5.09 2.94
C TYR A 4 -13.48 -3.95 3.17
N GLY A 5 -12.18 -4.20 2.94
CA GLY A 5 -11.14 -3.20 3.07
C GLY A 5 -11.31 -2.02 2.10
N ASN A 6 -10.52 -0.98 2.34
CA ASN A 6 -10.47 0.20 1.48
C ASN A 6 -9.02 0.68 1.31
N PHE A 7 -8.82 1.80 0.64
CA PHE A 7 -7.50 2.23 0.19
C PHE A 7 -7.40 3.76 0.18
N VAL A 8 -6.35 4.27 0.83
CA VAL A 8 -5.95 5.68 0.83
C VAL A 8 -4.61 5.79 0.13
N GLU A 9 -4.57 6.60 -0.92
CA GLU A 9 -3.35 6.97 -1.63
C GLU A 9 -3.10 8.47 -1.50
N HIS A 10 -1.84 8.88 -1.48
CA HIS A 10 -1.45 10.25 -1.79
C HIS A 10 -1.69 10.55 -3.28
N LEU A 11 -2.98 10.64 -3.65
CA LEU A 11 -3.47 10.85 -5.01
C LEU A 11 -4.55 11.92 -4.98
N GLY A 12 -4.30 13.02 -5.69
CA GLY A 12 -5.25 14.11 -5.85
C GLY A 12 -5.70 14.68 -4.51
N ARG A 13 -6.97 14.43 -4.14
CA ARG A 13 -7.58 14.93 -2.90
C ARG A 13 -7.96 13.83 -1.91
N CYS A 14 -7.41 12.63 -2.05
CA CYS A 14 -7.71 11.52 -1.14
C CYS A 14 -7.18 11.81 0.28
N VAL A 15 -5.92 12.25 0.38
CA VAL A 15 -5.31 12.72 1.64
C VAL A 15 -5.63 14.19 1.88
N TYR A 16 -4.97 15.08 1.13
CA TYR A 16 -5.09 16.53 1.29
C TYR A 16 -6.42 17.07 0.75
N GLY A 17 -7.22 17.71 1.60
CA GLY A 17 -8.58 18.13 1.28
C GLY A 17 -9.60 16.98 1.25
N GLY A 18 -9.18 15.78 1.69
CA GLY A 18 -9.97 14.57 1.84
C GLY A 18 -10.03 14.17 3.32
N ILE A 19 -9.22 13.18 3.73
CA ILE A 19 -9.16 12.77 5.15
C ILE A 19 -8.47 13.80 6.05
N TYR A 20 -7.59 14.64 5.49
CA TYR A 20 -6.83 15.67 6.21
C TYR A 20 -6.98 17.04 5.53
N ASP A 21 -7.44 18.02 6.29
CA ASP A 21 -7.71 19.38 5.84
C ASP A 21 -7.81 20.30 7.06
N PRO A 22 -6.67 20.78 7.61
CA PRO A 22 -6.62 21.51 8.89
C PRO A 22 -7.32 22.87 8.85
N GLU A 23 -7.58 23.42 7.66
CA GLU A 23 -8.32 24.68 7.49
C GLU A 23 -9.84 24.48 7.46
N SER A 24 -10.32 23.24 7.40
CA SER A 24 -11.75 22.93 7.39
C SER A 24 -12.41 23.25 8.73
N PRO A 25 -13.64 23.77 8.74
CA PRO A 25 -14.42 23.92 9.97
C PRO A 25 -14.78 22.58 10.64
N PHE A 26 -14.56 21.45 9.96
CA PHE A 26 -14.78 20.10 10.48
C PHE A 26 -13.50 19.36 10.86
N ALA A 27 -12.34 20.04 10.85
CA ALA A 27 -11.09 19.45 11.29
C ALA A 27 -11.08 19.22 12.82
N ASP A 28 -10.57 18.07 13.26
CA ASP A 28 -10.21 17.84 14.65
C ASP A 28 -8.85 18.47 15.01
N GLU A 29 -8.40 18.26 16.24
CA GLU A 29 -7.12 18.77 16.75
C GLU A 29 -5.87 18.30 15.97
N ASP A 30 -5.99 17.20 15.22
CA ASP A 30 -4.92 16.64 14.39
C ASP A 30 -5.08 17.04 12.91
N GLY A 31 -6.07 17.86 12.57
CA GLY A 31 -6.37 18.30 11.20
C GLY A 31 -7.20 17.30 10.39
N PHE A 32 -7.67 16.20 10.98
CA PHE A 32 -8.49 15.21 10.28
C PHE A 32 -9.94 15.64 10.18
N ARG A 33 -10.55 15.40 9.02
CA ARG A 33 -11.94 15.74 8.74
C ARG A 33 -12.92 14.82 9.45
N THR A 34 -13.52 15.29 10.53
CA THR A 34 -14.47 14.51 11.36
C THR A 34 -15.75 14.13 10.62
N ASP A 35 -16.23 15.00 9.72
CA ASP A 35 -17.40 14.74 8.88
C ASP A 35 -17.13 13.62 7.85
N VAL A 36 -15.91 13.56 7.30
CA VAL A 36 -15.47 12.47 6.41
C VAL A 36 -15.36 11.17 7.18
N MET A 37 -14.77 11.19 8.39
CA MET A 37 -14.68 10.01 9.25
C MET A 37 -16.06 9.47 9.63
N GLU A 38 -16.99 10.33 10.02
CA GLU A 38 -18.34 9.90 10.41
C GLU A 38 -19.14 9.36 9.21
N ALA A 39 -18.98 9.96 8.02
CA ALA A 39 -19.59 9.44 6.79
C ALA A 39 -19.05 8.04 6.42
N ALA A 40 -17.76 7.78 6.67
CA ALA A 40 -17.12 6.50 6.37
C ALA A 40 -17.38 5.41 7.44
N LYS A 41 -17.75 5.79 8.67
CA LYS A 41 -17.94 4.87 9.80
C LYS A 41 -18.94 3.75 9.51
N GLY A 42 -20.03 4.06 8.81
CA GLY A 42 -21.05 3.08 8.41
C GLY A 42 -20.56 2.00 7.44
N LEU A 43 -19.42 2.23 6.75
CA LEU A 43 -18.81 1.26 5.85
C LEU A 43 -18.08 0.14 6.61
N ASN A 44 -17.84 0.30 7.91
CA ASN A 44 -17.17 -0.69 8.78
C ASN A 44 -15.85 -1.20 8.18
N ILE A 45 -15.00 -0.27 7.73
CA ILE A 45 -13.77 -0.59 6.99
C ILE A 45 -12.80 -1.31 7.93
N PRO A 46 -12.50 -2.60 7.69
CA PRO A 46 -11.69 -3.40 8.59
C PRO A 46 -10.19 -3.28 8.34
N LEU A 47 -9.80 -2.91 7.13
CA LEU A 47 -8.43 -2.88 6.64
C LEU A 47 -8.28 -1.71 5.68
N MET A 48 -7.24 -0.89 5.87
CA MET A 48 -6.97 0.28 5.03
C MET A 48 -5.57 0.19 4.43
N ARG A 49 -5.48 0.13 3.10
CA ARG A 49 -4.20 0.19 2.39
C ARG A 49 -3.65 1.61 2.35
N TYR A 50 -2.33 1.78 2.49
CA TYR A 50 -1.59 3.07 2.50
C TYR A 50 -0.09 2.82 2.19
N PRO A 51 0.75 3.82 1.80
CA PRO A 51 0.41 5.14 1.26
C PRO A 51 0.08 5.12 -0.22
N GLY A 52 0.15 3.94 -0.83
CA GLY A 52 0.34 3.84 -2.26
C GLY A 52 -0.54 2.84 -2.95
N GLY A 53 -0.86 3.30 -4.14
CA GLY A 53 -0.83 2.59 -5.39
C GLY A 53 0.47 3.02 -6.05
N ASN A 54 0.41 3.77 -7.14
CA ASN A 54 1.61 4.21 -7.87
C ASN A 54 2.54 5.10 -7.03
N PHE A 55 1.98 5.94 -6.15
CA PHE A 55 2.71 6.86 -5.26
C PHE A 55 3.91 6.20 -4.55
N VAL A 56 3.72 5.00 -4.00
CA VAL A 56 4.74 4.37 -3.15
C VAL A 56 6.02 4.03 -3.91
N SER A 57 5.96 3.85 -5.23
CA SER A 57 7.12 3.44 -6.03
C SER A 57 8.19 4.54 -6.18
N ASN A 58 7.90 5.77 -5.78
CA ASN A 58 8.93 6.81 -5.60
C ASN A 58 8.85 7.54 -4.23
N TYR A 59 8.24 6.89 -3.24
CA TYR A 59 8.08 7.44 -1.91
C TYR A 59 9.20 6.96 -0.98
N HIS A 60 9.83 7.89 -0.25
CA HIS A 60 10.78 7.58 0.82
C HIS A 60 10.14 7.88 2.17
N TRP A 61 9.76 6.83 2.91
CA TRP A 61 8.94 6.96 4.13
C TRP A 61 9.53 7.88 5.20
N LYS A 62 10.86 8.04 5.20
CA LYS A 62 11.58 8.94 6.11
C LYS A 62 11.24 10.41 5.89
N ASP A 63 10.85 10.80 4.67
CA ASP A 63 10.43 12.18 4.38
C ASP A 63 9.10 12.54 5.08
N GLY A 64 8.30 11.52 5.46
CA GLY A 64 7.01 11.65 6.13
C GLY A 64 7.01 11.23 7.60
N VAL A 65 8.11 11.36 8.33
CA VAL A 65 8.12 11.13 9.78
C VAL A 65 8.92 12.20 10.52
N GLY A 66 8.52 12.48 11.75
CA GLY A 66 9.20 13.46 12.61
C GLY A 66 8.81 14.90 12.29
N PRO A 67 9.48 15.88 12.92
CA PRO A 67 9.15 17.29 12.73
C PRO A 67 9.67 17.87 11.40
N GLU A 68 10.75 17.30 10.86
CA GLU A 68 11.35 17.75 9.61
C GLU A 68 10.68 17.05 8.43
N ARG A 69 9.71 17.73 7.80
CA ARG A 69 9.05 17.25 6.57
C ARG A 69 9.78 17.79 5.35
N ILE A 70 10.08 16.89 4.41
CA ILE A 70 10.79 17.25 3.17
C ILE A 70 9.82 17.16 2.00
N PRO A 71 9.42 18.28 1.38
CA PRO A 71 8.59 18.23 0.19
C PRO A 71 9.30 17.51 -0.96
N ARG A 72 8.57 16.65 -1.68
CA ARG A 72 9.09 15.89 -2.84
C ARG A 72 8.22 16.07 -4.06
N LEU A 73 8.85 16.01 -5.23
CA LEU A 73 8.10 15.81 -6.47
C LEU A 73 7.66 14.35 -6.52
N GLU A 74 6.35 14.16 -6.47
CA GLU A 74 5.68 12.88 -6.64
C GLU A 74 5.42 12.67 -8.14
N LEU A 75 5.87 11.53 -8.66
CA LEU A 75 5.97 11.29 -10.12
C LEU A 75 4.80 10.52 -10.72
N ALA A 76 4.00 9.81 -9.92
CA ALA A 76 2.85 9.07 -10.42
C ALA A 76 1.73 10.01 -10.88
N TRP A 77 1.53 11.11 -10.16
CA TRP A 77 0.37 11.99 -10.29
C TRP A 77 0.75 13.45 -10.55
N ASP A 78 2.03 13.72 -10.82
CA ASP A 78 2.59 15.03 -11.14
C ASP A 78 2.24 16.11 -10.09
N ARG A 79 2.49 15.79 -8.82
CA ARG A 79 2.19 16.68 -7.68
C ARG A 79 3.41 16.94 -6.81
N LEU A 80 3.35 18.06 -6.08
CA LEU A 80 4.22 18.27 -4.93
C LEU A 80 3.60 17.55 -3.73
N GLU A 81 4.32 16.59 -3.17
CA GLU A 81 3.98 15.95 -1.91
C GLU A 81 4.62 16.74 -0.78
N THR A 82 3.82 17.30 0.13
CA THR A 82 4.33 18.11 1.26
C THR A 82 4.88 17.26 2.39
N ASN A 83 4.48 15.98 2.46
CA ASN A 83 4.76 15.03 3.53
C ASN A 83 4.22 15.44 4.91
N GLU A 84 3.23 16.34 4.96
CA GLU A 84 2.53 16.69 6.20
C GLU A 84 1.85 15.46 6.80
N ILE A 85 1.21 14.63 5.97
CA ILE A 85 0.70 13.33 6.37
C ILE A 85 1.69 12.24 5.98
N GLY A 86 2.24 11.56 6.97
CA GLY A 86 3.07 10.39 6.76
C GLY A 86 2.68 9.22 7.65
N THR A 87 3.67 8.42 8.07
CA THR A 87 3.40 7.15 8.76
C THR A 87 2.61 7.35 10.05
N ASN A 88 3.05 8.30 10.89
CA ASN A 88 2.49 8.43 12.23
C ASN A 88 1.11 9.07 12.21
N GLU A 89 0.90 10.08 11.36
CA GLU A 89 -0.38 10.75 11.22
C GLU A 89 -1.43 9.78 10.67
N PHE A 90 -1.10 9.01 9.63
CA PHE A 90 -2.00 7.98 9.11
C PHE A 90 -2.35 6.91 10.16
N MET A 91 -1.38 6.49 10.98
CA MET A 91 -1.64 5.52 12.04
C MET A 91 -2.55 6.06 13.15
N GLN A 92 -2.45 7.34 13.48
CA GLN A 92 -3.40 8.00 14.39
C GLN A 92 -4.81 8.04 13.78
N TRP A 93 -4.92 8.44 12.51
CA TRP A 93 -6.19 8.41 11.78
C TRP A 93 -6.80 7.01 11.72
N ALA A 94 -6.00 5.98 11.42
CA ALA A 94 -6.45 4.59 11.38
C ALA A 94 -6.98 4.11 12.74
N ARG A 95 -6.36 4.53 13.85
CA ARG A 95 -6.87 4.27 15.21
C ARG A 95 -8.21 4.96 15.45
N LYS A 96 -8.37 6.24 15.06
CA LYS A 96 -9.65 6.97 15.17
C LYS A 96 -10.76 6.28 14.37
N MET A 97 -10.43 5.74 13.20
CA MET A 97 -11.35 4.99 12.34
C MET A 97 -11.57 3.52 12.74
N ASN A 98 -10.83 3.00 13.73
CA ASN A 98 -10.85 1.60 14.14
C ASN A 98 -10.61 0.62 12.96
N THR A 99 -9.67 0.97 12.07
CA THR A 99 -9.26 0.13 10.93
C THR A 99 -7.84 -0.37 11.11
N GLU A 100 -7.58 -1.61 10.67
CA GLU A 100 -6.21 -2.13 10.64
C GLU A 100 -5.44 -1.53 9.45
N PRO A 101 -4.15 -1.17 9.61
CA PRO A 101 -3.33 -0.68 8.52
C PRO A 101 -2.77 -1.82 7.65
N PHE A 102 -2.72 -1.57 6.35
CA PHE A 102 -1.99 -2.36 5.35
C PHE A 102 -1.03 -1.42 4.62
N PHE A 103 0.26 -1.54 4.87
CA PHE A 103 1.27 -0.67 4.26
C PHE A 103 1.85 -1.28 3.00
N ALA A 104 2.20 -0.47 1.99
CA ALA A 104 3.03 -0.89 0.87
C ALA A 104 4.43 -0.30 1.01
N VAL A 105 5.48 -1.06 0.70
CA VAL A 105 6.87 -0.56 0.69
C VAL A 105 7.31 -0.16 -0.72
N ASN A 106 8.22 0.81 -0.81
CA ASN A 106 8.79 1.24 -2.08
C ASN A 106 9.76 0.17 -2.65
N LEU A 107 9.31 -0.59 -3.64
CA LEU A 107 10.16 -1.46 -4.46
C LEU A 107 10.44 -0.89 -5.86
N GLY A 108 10.06 0.34 -6.13
CA GLY A 108 10.50 1.08 -7.33
C GLY A 108 11.90 1.64 -7.10
N THR A 109 11.98 2.91 -6.70
CA THR A 109 13.25 3.61 -6.42
C THR A 109 13.86 3.27 -5.06
N GLY A 110 13.06 2.69 -4.16
CA GLY A 110 13.48 2.30 -2.83
C GLY A 110 14.35 1.03 -2.79
N THR A 111 14.95 0.80 -1.63
CA THR A 111 15.83 -0.35 -1.36
C THR A 111 15.16 -1.36 -0.43
N ILE A 112 15.63 -2.61 -0.48
CA ILE A 112 15.20 -3.65 0.47
C ILE A 112 15.53 -3.28 1.92
N LEU A 113 16.60 -2.51 2.13
CA LEU A 113 16.99 -2.00 3.44
C LEU A 113 15.99 -0.94 3.93
N GLU A 114 15.56 -0.04 3.05
CA GLU A 114 14.58 0.98 3.40
C GLU A 114 13.23 0.36 3.82
N ALA A 115 12.80 -0.72 3.16
CA ALA A 115 11.63 -1.49 3.57
C ALA A 115 11.79 -2.11 4.97
N GLN A 116 12.95 -2.72 5.25
CA GLN A 116 13.26 -3.26 6.58
C GLN A 116 13.26 -2.19 7.66
N GLN A 117 13.88 -1.04 7.39
CA GLN A 117 13.96 0.08 8.33
C GLN A 117 12.58 0.64 8.67
N TRP A 118 11.64 0.63 7.71
CA TRP A 118 10.27 1.04 7.98
C TRP A 118 9.57 0.07 8.94
N VAL A 119 9.75 -1.25 8.74
CA VAL A 119 9.24 -2.26 9.67
C VAL A 119 9.88 -2.12 11.05
N GLU A 120 11.18 -1.83 11.15
CA GLU A 120 11.84 -1.55 12.42
C GLU A 120 11.21 -0.34 13.10
N TYR A 121 11.02 0.76 12.37
CA TYR A 121 10.39 1.98 12.86
C TYR A 121 8.99 1.71 13.42
N THR A 122 8.16 0.93 12.72
CA THR A 122 6.75 0.74 13.09
C THR A 122 6.51 -0.40 14.06
N ASN A 123 7.35 -1.44 14.09
CA ASN A 123 7.01 -2.69 14.79
C ASN A 123 8.00 -3.08 15.89
N VAL A 124 9.24 -2.56 15.89
CA VAL A 124 10.20 -2.90 16.96
C VAL A 124 9.98 -1.97 18.15
N LYS A 125 9.87 -2.55 19.35
CA LYS A 125 9.52 -1.80 20.56
C LYS A 125 10.54 -0.72 20.92
N GLU A 126 11.80 -1.10 21.13
CA GLU A 126 12.88 -0.23 21.61
C GLU A 126 14.26 -0.87 21.34
N GLY A 127 15.32 -0.07 21.40
CA GLY A 127 16.72 -0.49 21.27
C GLY A 127 17.38 -0.09 19.95
N PRO A 128 16.97 -0.65 18.80
CA PRO A 128 17.50 -0.28 17.49
C PRO A 128 17.18 1.16 17.07
N TYR A 129 17.98 1.70 16.14
CA TYR A 129 17.94 3.12 15.76
C TYR A 129 16.55 3.60 15.34
N TYR A 130 15.84 2.85 14.48
CA TYR A 130 14.55 3.31 13.96
C TYR A 130 13.41 3.15 14.97
N ALA A 131 13.51 2.19 15.90
CA ALA A 131 12.59 2.10 17.04
C ALA A 131 12.75 3.32 17.97
N GLU A 132 13.99 3.69 18.29
CA GLU A 132 14.27 4.89 19.08
C GLU A 132 13.91 6.18 18.33
N LEU A 133 14.05 6.20 17.01
CA LEU A 133 13.60 7.33 16.19
C LEU A 133 12.09 7.51 16.28
N ARG A 134 11.30 6.43 16.24
CA ARG A 134 9.84 6.48 16.45
C ARG A 134 9.50 7.07 17.82
N ARG A 135 10.17 6.59 18.88
CA ARG A 135 10.00 7.07 20.25
C ARG A 135 10.35 8.57 20.36
N LYS A 136 11.45 8.99 19.75
CA LYS A 136 11.86 10.41 19.66
C LYS A 136 10.84 11.27 18.92
N HIS A 137 10.11 10.71 17.94
CA HIS A 137 9.03 11.40 17.24
C HIS A 137 7.72 11.47 18.06
N GLY A 138 7.71 11.00 19.31
CA GLY A 138 6.57 11.07 20.22
C GLY A 138 5.71 9.81 20.28
N PHE A 139 6.11 8.72 19.61
CA PHE A 139 5.33 7.48 19.52
C PHE A 139 6.08 6.35 20.24
N GLU A 140 5.86 6.27 21.55
CA GLU A 140 6.55 5.35 22.46
C GLU A 140 6.34 3.89 22.08
N GLU A 141 5.09 3.48 21.93
CA GLU A 141 4.69 2.11 21.60
C GLU A 141 4.77 1.84 20.08
N PRO A 142 5.13 0.61 19.67
CA PRO A 142 5.10 0.24 18.26
C PRO A 142 3.66 0.29 17.71
N TRP A 143 3.55 0.62 16.43
CA TRP A 143 2.32 0.61 15.65
C TRP A 143 1.82 -0.82 15.35
N ASN A 144 2.73 -1.81 15.33
CA ASN A 144 2.43 -3.22 15.09
C ASN A 144 1.66 -3.47 13.79
N ILE A 145 2.14 -2.87 12.69
CA ILE A 145 1.53 -3.02 11.38
C ILE A 145 1.71 -4.47 10.91
N LYS A 146 0.59 -5.15 10.68
CA LYS A 146 0.57 -6.57 10.34
C LYS A 146 0.71 -6.83 8.85
N TYR A 147 0.02 -6.07 7.99
CA TYR A 147 -0.05 -6.35 6.56
C TYR A 147 0.88 -5.45 5.76
N TRP A 148 1.71 -6.05 4.90
CA TRP A 148 2.73 -5.34 4.12
C TRP A 148 2.78 -5.80 2.66
N GLY A 149 2.63 -4.85 1.75
CA GLY A 149 2.70 -5.04 0.30
C GLY A 149 4.12 -4.86 -0.17
N LEU A 150 4.64 -5.86 -0.88
CA LEU A 150 5.96 -5.85 -1.48
C LEU A 150 5.89 -5.05 -2.80
N GLY A 151 5.89 -3.73 -2.72
CA GLY A 151 5.68 -2.84 -3.86
C GLY A 151 4.20 -2.58 -4.14
N ASN A 152 3.91 -2.15 -5.38
CA ASN A 152 2.55 -1.89 -5.87
C ASN A 152 2.20 -2.73 -7.11
N GLU A 153 2.36 -2.20 -8.32
CA GLU A 153 1.95 -2.80 -9.59
C GLU A 153 3.18 -2.83 -10.51
N MET A 154 4.16 -3.64 -10.12
CA MET A 154 5.51 -3.59 -10.72
C MET A 154 5.55 -4.09 -12.17
N ASP A 155 4.46 -4.68 -12.67
CA ASP A 155 4.29 -5.18 -14.04
C ASP A 155 3.89 -4.10 -15.05
N GLY A 156 3.38 -2.96 -14.58
CA GLY A 156 2.95 -1.85 -15.44
C GLY A 156 4.12 -1.00 -15.92
N TYR A 157 4.21 -0.73 -17.23
CA TYR A 157 5.25 0.14 -17.80
C TYR A 157 5.19 1.60 -17.32
N TRP A 158 4.05 2.01 -16.76
CA TRP A 158 3.85 3.33 -16.17
C TRP A 158 4.46 3.46 -14.78
N GLN A 159 4.77 2.34 -14.12
CA GLN A 159 5.22 2.32 -12.75
C GLN A 159 6.70 2.72 -12.63
N MET A 160 7.03 3.61 -11.69
CA MET A 160 8.42 3.93 -11.41
C MET A 160 9.16 2.68 -10.93
N GLY A 161 10.27 2.38 -11.60
CA GLY A 161 11.07 1.19 -11.33
C GLY A 161 10.38 -0.12 -11.73
N HIS A 162 9.51 -0.11 -12.77
CA HIS A 162 8.95 -1.31 -13.39
C HIS A 162 9.99 -2.44 -13.54
N LEU A 163 9.56 -3.68 -13.28
CA LEU A 163 10.38 -4.89 -13.36
C LEU A 163 9.63 -5.95 -14.17
N ASN A 164 10.39 -6.87 -14.79
CA ASN A 164 9.82 -8.14 -15.20
C ASN A 164 9.54 -9.03 -13.97
N ALA A 165 8.79 -10.13 -14.16
CA ALA A 165 8.35 -10.98 -13.05
C ALA A 165 9.52 -11.63 -12.28
N GLU A 166 10.60 -12.00 -12.96
CA GLU A 166 11.76 -12.65 -12.32
C GLU A 166 12.53 -11.66 -11.43
N ASP A 167 12.80 -10.45 -11.93
CA ASP A 167 13.51 -9.42 -11.19
C ASP A 167 12.66 -8.87 -10.04
N TYR A 168 11.35 -8.74 -10.24
CA TYR A 168 10.42 -8.46 -9.15
C TYR A 168 10.50 -9.53 -8.07
N SER A 169 10.40 -10.81 -8.42
CA SER A 169 10.46 -11.91 -7.47
C SER A 169 11.78 -11.94 -6.69
N LYS A 170 12.92 -11.72 -7.35
CA LYS A 170 14.22 -11.62 -6.66
C LYS A 170 14.25 -10.47 -5.64
N LYS A 171 13.78 -9.28 -6.02
CA LYS A 171 13.77 -8.09 -5.14
C LYS A 171 12.78 -8.27 -3.98
N ALA A 172 11.58 -8.74 -4.27
CA ALA A 172 10.50 -8.97 -3.30
C ALA A 172 10.87 -10.05 -2.27
N ARG A 173 11.54 -11.14 -2.69
CA ARG A 173 12.04 -12.18 -1.80
C ARG A 173 12.98 -11.62 -0.74
N GLU A 174 14.00 -10.88 -1.16
CA GLU A 174 15.00 -10.35 -0.23
C GLU A 174 14.44 -9.23 0.65
N ALA A 175 13.56 -8.38 0.12
CA ALA A 175 12.81 -7.42 0.94
C ALA A 175 11.98 -8.14 2.01
N GLY A 176 11.18 -9.14 1.60
CA GLY A 176 10.32 -9.90 2.49
C GLY A 176 11.09 -10.63 3.59
N LYS A 177 12.25 -11.22 3.27
CA LYS A 177 13.14 -11.85 4.26
C LYS A 177 13.60 -10.84 5.32
N LEU A 178 14.12 -9.69 4.91
CA LEU A 178 14.59 -8.68 5.86
C LEU A 178 13.46 -8.13 6.74
N MET A 179 12.30 -7.88 6.13
CA MET A 179 11.11 -7.41 6.84
C MET A 179 10.63 -8.45 7.87
N ARG A 180 10.49 -9.72 7.49
CA ARG A 180 10.01 -10.78 8.40
C ARG A 180 11.05 -11.14 9.47
N LEU A 181 12.35 -11.08 9.18
CA LEU A 181 13.38 -11.22 10.22
C LEU A 181 13.35 -10.08 11.24
N THR A 182 12.87 -8.90 10.85
CA THR A 182 12.70 -7.74 11.75
C THR A 182 11.41 -7.84 12.57
N SER A 183 10.32 -8.35 11.98
CA SER A 183 9.03 -8.55 12.64
C SER A 183 8.40 -9.87 12.17
N PRO A 184 8.58 -10.98 12.92
CA PRO A 184 8.23 -12.33 12.45
C PRO A 184 6.75 -12.57 12.12
N ASP A 185 5.84 -11.83 12.77
CA ASP A 185 4.39 -12.06 12.67
C ASP A 185 3.70 -11.28 11.53
N ILE A 186 4.46 -10.50 10.74
CA ILE A 186 3.90 -9.76 9.62
C ILE A 186 3.43 -10.69 8.49
N LYS A 187 2.44 -10.19 7.76
CA LYS A 187 1.87 -10.80 6.58
C LYS A 187 2.32 -10.05 5.34
N LEU A 188 2.92 -10.77 4.41
CA LEU A 188 3.49 -10.20 3.19
C LEU A 188 2.58 -10.46 1.99
N ILE A 189 2.34 -9.44 1.19
CA ILE A 189 1.48 -9.47 0.00
C ILE A 189 2.33 -9.17 -1.23
N ALA A 190 2.43 -10.11 -2.16
CA ALA A 190 3.06 -9.88 -3.45
C ALA A 190 2.15 -9.07 -4.39
N ALA A 191 2.76 -8.28 -5.26
CA ALA A 191 2.13 -7.58 -6.36
C ALA A 191 1.81 -8.56 -7.49
N GLY A 192 0.59 -9.10 -7.55
CA GLY A 192 0.12 -9.79 -8.74
C GLY A 192 -0.18 -8.79 -9.87
N SER A 193 -0.58 -9.32 -11.01
CA SER A 193 -0.68 -8.52 -12.23
C SER A 193 -1.78 -7.45 -12.13
N SER A 194 -1.46 -6.28 -12.67
CA SER A 194 -2.36 -5.16 -12.94
C SER A 194 -2.53 -4.89 -14.44
N ASN A 195 -1.60 -5.40 -15.26
CA ASN A 195 -1.54 -5.15 -16.68
C ASN A 195 -2.29 -6.23 -17.47
N TYR A 196 -3.53 -5.92 -17.85
CA TYR A 196 -4.40 -6.77 -18.67
C TYR A 196 -4.54 -6.29 -20.12
N ARG A 197 -3.55 -5.54 -20.63
CA ARG A 197 -3.54 -5.09 -22.03
C ARG A 197 -3.41 -6.28 -22.98
N PRO A 198 -3.84 -6.18 -24.25
CA PRO A 198 -3.82 -7.30 -25.20
C PRO A 198 -2.45 -7.96 -25.41
N ASP A 199 -1.36 -7.22 -25.20
CA ASP A 199 0.02 -7.65 -25.34
C ASP A 199 0.68 -8.09 -24.03
N ALA A 200 -0.05 -8.00 -22.91
CA ALA A 200 0.42 -8.44 -21.61
C ALA A 200 0.15 -9.93 -21.37
N ASN A 201 0.89 -10.54 -20.44
CA ASN A 201 0.69 -11.91 -19.99
C ASN A 201 0.53 -11.96 -18.46
N PRO A 202 -0.66 -11.62 -17.93
CA PRO A 202 -0.91 -11.57 -16.49
C PRO A 202 -0.76 -12.94 -15.81
N ASP A 203 -1.05 -14.02 -16.55
CA ASP A 203 -0.96 -15.38 -16.02
C ASP A 203 0.49 -15.82 -15.81
N LEU A 204 1.38 -15.47 -16.75
CA LEU A 204 2.81 -15.70 -16.60
C LEU A 204 3.36 -14.90 -15.41
N TRP A 205 2.99 -13.62 -15.28
CA TRP A 205 3.40 -12.79 -14.14
C TRP A 205 3.01 -13.44 -12.80
N ASN A 206 1.73 -13.79 -12.65
CA ASN A 206 1.21 -14.37 -11.42
C ASN A 206 1.84 -15.74 -11.13
N ARG A 207 1.97 -16.61 -12.14
CA ARG A 207 2.61 -17.93 -11.98
C ARG A 207 4.06 -17.79 -11.51
N THR A 208 4.87 -16.95 -12.17
CA THR A 208 6.27 -16.76 -11.78
C THR A 208 6.40 -16.25 -10.35
N ILE A 209 5.54 -15.32 -9.93
CA ILE A 209 5.51 -14.83 -8.54
C ILE A 209 5.17 -15.96 -7.57
N LEU A 210 4.11 -16.71 -7.83
CA LEU A 210 3.69 -17.78 -6.92
C LEU A 210 4.74 -18.89 -6.83
N GLU A 211 5.39 -19.25 -7.94
CA GLU A 211 6.47 -20.25 -7.94
C GLU A 211 7.70 -19.77 -7.14
N GLU A 212 8.11 -18.51 -7.32
CA GLU A 212 9.33 -17.97 -6.72
C GLU A 212 9.14 -17.48 -5.28
N LEU A 213 7.93 -17.07 -4.88
CA LEU A 213 7.66 -16.39 -3.62
C LEU A 213 6.75 -17.15 -2.65
N LYS A 214 6.15 -18.30 -3.00
CA LYS A 214 5.20 -19.04 -2.13
C LYS A 214 5.66 -19.26 -0.68
N ASP A 215 6.96 -19.45 -0.44
CA ASP A 215 7.50 -19.69 0.91
C ASP A 215 7.79 -18.38 1.67
N TYR A 216 7.64 -17.24 1.00
CA TYR A 216 7.97 -15.91 1.50
C TYR A 216 6.75 -15.00 1.65
N ILE A 217 5.65 -15.26 0.96
CA ILE A 217 4.45 -14.41 0.99
C ILE A 217 3.26 -15.13 1.61
N ASP A 218 2.32 -14.36 2.12
CA ASP A 218 1.05 -14.87 2.67
C ASP A 218 -0.11 -14.64 1.69
N TYR A 219 0.00 -13.66 0.78
CA TYR A 219 -1.04 -13.30 -0.19
C TYR A 219 -0.43 -12.83 -1.51
N ILE A 220 -1.24 -12.86 -2.58
CA ILE A 220 -0.99 -12.18 -3.85
C ILE A 220 -2.14 -11.19 -4.12
N ALA A 221 -1.79 -9.97 -4.52
CA ALA A 221 -2.77 -8.91 -4.84
C ALA A 221 -3.18 -8.97 -6.31
N LEU A 222 -4.48 -8.84 -6.60
CA LEU A 222 -5.01 -8.73 -7.96
C LEU A 222 -5.71 -7.37 -8.11
N HIS A 223 -5.47 -6.70 -9.24
CA HIS A 223 -5.97 -5.34 -9.47
C HIS A 223 -6.95 -5.34 -10.65
N ILE A 224 -8.21 -4.98 -10.41
CA ILE A 224 -9.25 -5.04 -11.45
C ILE A 224 -10.10 -3.78 -11.38
N TYR A 225 -9.93 -2.90 -12.38
CA TYR A 225 -10.82 -1.78 -12.64
C TYR A 225 -11.73 -2.10 -13.82
N VAL A 226 -13.01 -1.79 -13.67
CA VAL A 226 -14.03 -2.02 -14.70
C VAL A 226 -14.71 -0.70 -15.04
N GLY A 227 -15.03 -0.51 -16.31
CA GLY A 227 -15.68 0.70 -16.82
C GLY A 227 -16.49 0.41 -18.06
N ASN A 228 -17.24 1.41 -18.54
CA ASN A 228 -18.07 1.30 -19.73
C ASN A 228 -17.61 2.24 -20.87
N PRO A 229 -16.34 2.18 -21.33
CA PRO A 229 -15.83 3.12 -22.32
C PRO A 229 -16.43 2.95 -23.72
N GLN A 230 -16.98 1.77 -24.04
CA GLN A 230 -17.66 1.50 -25.31
C GLN A 230 -19.18 1.73 -25.25
N ASP A 231 -19.69 2.27 -24.14
CA ASP A 231 -21.13 2.45 -23.90
C ASP A 231 -21.97 1.19 -24.20
N ASN A 232 -21.44 0.03 -23.77
CA ASN A 232 -22.08 -1.26 -23.96
C ASN A 232 -22.60 -1.79 -22.63
N TYR A 233 -23.92 -1.62 -22.44
CA TYR A 233 -24.64 -2.07 -21.25
C TYR A 233 -24.37 -3.54 -20.90
N TYR A 234 -24.49 -4.46 -21.88
CA TYR A 234 -24.38 -5.90 -21.63
C TYR A 234 -22.97 -6.30 -21.18
N ASN A 235 -21.93 -5.74 -21.82
CA ASN A 235 -20.55 -5.99 -21.40
C ASN A 235 -20.30 -5.44 -20.00
N PHE A 236 -20.79 -4.24 -19.71
CA PHE A 236 -20.57 -3.59 -18.42
C PHE A 236 -21.23 -4.37 -17.27
N VAL A 237 -22.49 -4.79 -17.40
CA VAL A 237 -23.17 -5.58 -16.36
C VAL A 237 -22.61 -7.00 -16.20
N ALA A 238 -21.87 -7.50 -17.19
CA ALA A 238 -21.17 -8.78 -17.15
C ALA A 238 -19.77 -8.71 -16.51
N THR A 239 -19.28 -7.52 -16.16
CA THR A 239 -17.93 -7.35 -15.57
C THR A 239 -17.66 -8.15 -14.28
N PRO A 240 -18.65 -8.51 -13.42
CA PRO A 240 -18.40 -9.42 -12.32
C PRO A 240 -17.86 -10.80 -12.75
N LEU A 241 -18.23 -11.28 -13.94
CA LEU A 241 -17.69 -12.54 -14.49
C LEU A 241 -16.18 -12.43 -14.73
N VAL A 242 -15.71 -11.28 -15.22
CA VAL A 242 -14.28 -11.02 -15.45
C VAL A 242 -13.50 -11.07 -14.13
N VAL A 243 -14.07 -10.53 -13.06
CA VAL A 243 -13.47 -10.61 -11.71
C VAL A 243 -13.40 -12.06 -11.25
N GLU A 244 -14.50 -12.80 -11.34
CA GLU A 244 -14.57 -14.21 -10.93
C GLU A 244 -13.58 -15.09 -11.70
N GLU A 245 -13.52 -14.96 -13.03
CA GLU A 245 -12.61 -15.74 -13.87
C GLU A 245 -11.14 -15.49 -13.52
N ARG A 246 -10.75 -14.21 -13.39
CA ARG A 246 -9.37 -13.84 -13.03
C ARG A 246 -9.00 -14.35 -11.64
N THR A 247 -9.91 -14.26 -10.67
CA THR A 247 -9.69 -14.82 -9.34
C THR A 247 -9.52 -16.33 -9.39
N LYS A 248 -10.38 -17.07 -10.09
CA LYS A 248 -10.29 -18.54 -10.22
C LYS A 248 -9.01 -19.01 -10.91
N ILE A 249 -8.56 -18.29 -11.92
CA ILE A 249 -7.31 -18.60 -12.63
C ILE A 249 -6.13 -18.54 -11.65
N VAL A 250 -6.02 -17.46 -10.88
CA VAL A 250 -4.93 -17.29 -9.91
C VAL A 250 -5.09 -18.23 -8.72
N GLU A 251 -6.31 -18.46 -8.24
CA GLU A 251 -6.60 -19.48 -7.22
C GLU A 251 -6.10 -20.85 -7.65
N GLY A 252 -6.34 -21.25 -8.91
CA GLY A 252 -5.83 -22.50 -9.47
C GLY A 252 -4.30 -22.56 -9.63
N MET A 253 -3.59 -21.43 -9.51
CA MET A 253 -2.12 -21.39 -9.48
C MET A 253 -1.55 -21.58 -8.07
N ILE A 254 -2.36 -21.37 -7.02
CA ILE A 254 -1.97 -21.57 -5.63
C ILE A 254 -2.10 -23.08 -5.33
N ASN A 255 -0.98 -23.79 -5.46
CA ASN A 255 -0.88 -25.22 -5.11
C ASN A 255 -0.54 -25.42 -3.64
#